data_AF-A0A517VEZ7-F1
#
_entry.id   AF-A0A517VEZ7-F1
#
_cell.length_a   1.000
_cell.length_b   1.000
_cell.length_c   1.000
_cell.angle_alpha   90.00
_cell.angle_beta   90.00
_cell.angle_gamma   90.00
#
_symmetry.space_group_name_H-M   'P 1'
#
loop_
_entity.id
_entity.type
_entity.pdbx_description
1 polymer ?
#
loop_
_entity_poly.entity_id
_entity_poly.type
_entity_poly.pdbx_seq_one_letter_code
_entity_poly.pdbx_strand_id
1 'polypeptide(L)'
;MRVLVVVEGTHDIEFLRRISTLLHADQPALPDLAAMERKGELVFLPIGGHPRAWVRRLAPLQLPEFHIYDGETSPESEQREEMVAQINQRIRCRAVLTQKRSLENYLHPRAIQAFANISPDFGDHDCVASEVAQRVFDSRK
;
A
#
# COMPACT_ATOMS: atom_id res chain seq x y z
N MET A 1 -18.64 9.80 -8.70
CA MET A 1 -18.68 8.92 -7.51
C MET A 1 -17.35 9.07 -6.79
N ARG A 2 -17.33 9.20 -5.46
CA ARG A 2 -16.08 9.35 -4.70
C ARG A 2 -15.78 8.04 -3.97
N VAL A 3 -14.55 7.53 -4.04
CA VAL A 3 -14.12 6.33 -3.32
C VAL A 3 -13.09 6.69 -2.25
N LEU A 4 -13.23 6.12 -1.06
CA LEU A 4 -12.21 6.17 -0.03
C LEU A 4 -11.22 5.04 -0.28
N VAL A 5 -9.95 5.39 -0.53
CA VAL A 5 -8.88 4.42 -0.67
C VAL A 5 -8.12 4.36 0.65
N VAL A 6 -8.29 3.27 1.39
CA VAL A 6 -7.75 3.08 2.74
C VAL A 6 -6.43 2.32 2.65
N VAL A 7 -5.37 2.90 3.22
CA VAL A 7 -4.00 2.34 3.19
C VAL A 7 -3.33 2.47 4.57
N GLU A 8 -2.29 1.69 4.85
CA GLU A 8 -1.70 1.60 6.19
C GLU A 8 -0.96 2.88 6.58
N GLY A 9 -0.19 3.46 5.65
CA GLY A 9 0.67 4.61 5.88
C GLY A 9 0.66 5.66 4.78
N THR A 10 1.32 6.78 5.06
CA THR A 10 1.52 7.87 4.08
C THR A 10 2.51 7.48 2.97
N HIS A 11 3.45 6.57 3.24
CA HIS A 11 4.37 6.05 2.22
C HIS A 11 3.63 5.26 1.14
N ASP A 12 2.61 4.49 1.53
CA ASP A 12 1.73 3.76 0.60
C ASP A 12 1.03 4.71 -0.38
N ILE A 13 0.53 5.85 0.12
CA ILE A 13 -0.12 6.88 -0.69
C ILE A 13 0.85 7.40 -1.75
N GLU A 14 2.07 7.77 -1.33
CA GLU A 14 3.09 8.27 -2.24
C GLU A 14 3.51 7.21 -3.27
N PHE A 15 3.69 5.96 -2.83
CA PHE A 15 3.99 4.84 -3.71
C PHE A 15 2.89 4.65 -4.76
N LEU A 16 1.63 4.52 -4.34
CA LEU A 16 0.48 4.28 -5.21
C LEU A 16 0.26 5.44 -6.19
N ARG A 17 0.39 6.68 -5.75
CA ARG A 17 0.31 7.86 -6.63
C ARG A 17 1.37 7.81 -7.73
N ARG A 18 2.62 7.53 -7.38
CA ARG A 18 3.74 7.53 -8.32
C ARG A 18 3.66 6.36 -9.28
N ILE A 19 3.46 5.14 -8.77
CA ILE A 19 3.44 3.95 -9.61
C ILE A 19 2.24 3.97 -10.56
N SER A 20 1.06 4.41 -10.10
CA SER A 20 -0.11 4.52 -10.98
C SER A 20 0.07 5.55 -12.09
N THR A 21 0.71 6.69 -11.81
CA THR A 21 1.04 7.70 -12.83
C THR A 21 2.01 7.12 -13.88
N LEU A 22 3.06 6.42 -13.42
CA LEU A 22 4.04 5.79 -14.30
C LEU A 22 3.40 4.70 -15.17
N LEU A 23 2.57 3.83 -14.57
CA LEU A 23 1.86 2.77 -15.28
C LEU A 23 0.82 3.32 -16.26
N HIS A 24 0.11 4.41 -15.90
CA HIS A 24 -0.85 5.06 -16.79
C HIS A 24 -0.16 5.68 -18.03
N ALA A 25 1.04 6.23 -17.87
CA ALA A 25 1.81 6.80 -18.97
C ALA A 25 2.18 5.76 -20.04
N ASP A 26 2.49 4.54 -19.62
CA ASP A 26 2.81 3.41 -20.51
C ASP A 26 1.54 2.68 -21.02
N GLN A 27 0.56 2.52 -20.14
CA GLN A 27 -0.72 1.85 -20.42
C GLN A 27 -1.90 2.74 -19.99
N PRO A 28 -2.42 3.60 -20.89
CA PRO A 28 -3.49 4.57 -20.56
C PRO A 28 -4.82 3.96 -20.09
N ALA A 29 -5.01 2.65 -20.25
CA ALA A 29 -6.17 1.93 -19.72
C ALA A 29 -6.13 1.76 -18.20
N LEU A 30 -4.95 1.84 -17.57
CA LEU A 30 -4.80 1.80 -16.11
C LEU A 30 -5.16 3.17 -15.51
N PRO A 31 -5.70 3.26 -14.29
CA PRO A 31 -6.04 4.54 -13.68
C PRO A 31 -4.79 5.31 -13.20
N ASP A 32 -4.76 6.62 -13.42
CA ASP A 32 -3.84 7.53 -12.72
C ASP A 32 -4.48 7.98 -11.40
N LEU A 33 -4.06 7.34 -10.30
CA LEU A 33 -4.64 7.61 -8.97
C LEU A 33 -4.30 9.02 -8.48
N ALA A 34 -3.16 9.59 -8.88
CA ALA A 34 -2.79 10.94 -8.50
C ALA A 34 -3.68 11.98 -9.20
N ALA A 35 -4.03 11.77 -10.47
CA ALA A 35 -4.99 12.62 -11.18
C ALA A 35 -6.41 12.47 -10.62
N MET A 36 -6.84 11.24 -10.31
CA MET A 36 -8.15 10.98 -9.72
C MET A 36 -8.30 11.65 -8.34
N GLU A 37 -7.25 11.63 -7.51
CA GLU A 37 -7.25 12.32 -6.22
C GLU A 37 -7.38 13.85 -6.40
N ARG A 38 -6.60 14.46 -7.32
CA ARG A 38 -6.69 15.91 -7.62
C ARG A 38 -8.09 16.34 -8.09
N LYS A 39 -8.80 15.46 -8.80
CA LYS A 39 -10.17 15.69 -9.26
C LYS A 39 -11.23 15.40 -8.17
N GLY A 40 -10.82 14.87 -7.02
CA GLY A 40 -11.73 14.47 -5.94
C GLY A 40 -12.58 13.24 -6.28
N GLU A 41 -12.13 12.41 -7.22
CA GLU A 41 -12.76 11.13 -7.58
C GLU A 41 -12.43 10.02 -6.58
N LEU A 42 -11.26 10.12 -5.94
CA LEU A 42 -10.88 9.32 -4.79
C LEU A 42 -10.24 10.17 -3.71
N VAL A 43 -10.23 9.68 -2.48
CA VAL A 43 -9.50 10.27 -1.35
C VAL A 43 -8.71 9.17 -0.66
N PHE A 44 -7.41 9.35 -0.52
CA PHE A 44 -6.59 8.45 0.28
C PHE A 44 -6.79 8.72 1.77
N LEU A 45 -6.97 7.66 2.55
CA LEU A 45 -7.06 7.71 4.00
C LEU A 45 -5.96 6.81 4.61
N PRO A 46 -4.88 7.41 5.14
CA PRO A 46 -3.88 6.66 5.89
C PRO A 46 -4.44 6.36 7.28
N ILE A 47 -4.55 5.08 7.63
CA ILE A 47 -5.20 4.68 8.89
C ILE A 47 -4.24 4.58 10.08
N GLY A 48 -2.94 4.44 9.88
CA GLY A 48 -1.92 4.48 10.94
C GLY A 48 -2.23 3.56 12.12
N GLY A 49 -1.69 2.34 12.10
CA GLY A 49 -1.93 1.34 13.16
C GLY A 49 -3.02 0.34 12.78
N HIS A 50 -3.78 -0.17 13.76
CA HIS A 50 -4.68 -1.31 13.52
C HIS A 50 -5.90 -0.97 12.64
N PRO A 51 -6.05 -1.57 11.45
CA PRO A 51 -7.13 -1.19 10.52
C PRO A 51 -8.54 -1.47 11.05
N ARG A 52 -8.69 -2.45 11.94
CA ARG A 52 -9.97 -2.79 12.61
C ARG A 52 -10.63 -1.58 13.29
N ALA A 53 -9.84 -0.61 13.79
CA ALA A 53 -10.36 0.58 14.46
C ALA A 53 -11.12 1.53 13.51
N TRP A 54 -10.78 1.53 12.22
CA TRP A 54 -11.30 2.47 11.24
C TRP A 54 -12.48 1.93 10.43
N VAL A 55 -12.48 0.63 10.13
CA VAL A 55 -13.55 -0.05 9.36
C VAL A 55 -14.94 0.28 9.92
N ARG A 56 -15.12 0.24 11.24
CA ARG A 56 -16.41 0.55 11.88
C ARG A 56 -16.74 2.04 11.91
N ARG A 57 -15.72 2.91 11.94
CA ARG A 57 -15.88 4.36 12.02
C ARG A 57 -16.23 4.98 10.67
N LEU A 58 -15.84 4.36 9.56
CA LEU A 58 -16.17 4.81 8.21
C LEU A 58 -17.58 4.41 7.76
N ALA A 59 -18.12 3.31 8.31
CA ALA A 59 -19.42 2.77 7.90
C ALA A 59 -20.58 3.80 7.89
N PRO A 60 -20.71 4.73 8.86
CA PRO A 60 -21.77 5.75 8.83
C PRO A 60 -21.69 6.73 7.64
N LEU A 61 -20.51 6.87 7.00
CA LEU A 61 -20.34 7.76 5.83
C LEU A 61 -21.01 7.22 4.56
N GLN A 62 -21.29 5.92 4.51
CA GLN A 62 -21.93 5.25 3.36
C GLN A 62 -21.23 5.51 2.00
N LEU A 63 -19.92 5.78 2.04
CA LEU A 63 -19.09 5.96 0.87
C LEU A 63 -18.54 4.60 0.39
N PRO A 64 -18.28 4.42 -0.91
CA PRO A 64 -17.46 3.32 -1.40
C PRO A 64 -16.10 3.29 -0.72
N GLU A 65 -15.67 2.13 -0.25
CA GLU A 65 -14.39 1.91 0.41
C GLU A 65 -13.57 0.87 -0.38
N PHE A 66 -12.31 1.19 -0.68
CA PHE A 66 -11.34 0.26 -1.23
C PHE A 66 -10.11 0.21 -0.32
N HIS A 67 -9.85 -0.93 0.29
CA HIS A 67 -8.77 -1.11 1.27
C HIS A 67 -7.63 -1.92 0.67
N ILE A 68 -6.41 -1.46 0.89
CA ILE A 68 -5.18 -2.15 0.53
C ILE A 68 -4.38 -2.32 1.82
N TYR A 69 -4.01 -3.56 2.11
CA TYR A 69 -3.15 -3.90 3.23
C TYR A 69 -1.97 -4.71 2.75
N ASP A 70 -0.87 -4.62 3.49
CA ASP A 70 0.32 -5.41 3.27
C ASP A 70 0.01 -6.90 3.52
N GLY A 71 0.74 -7.79 2.86
CA GLY A 71 0.60 -9.24 3.02
C GLY A 71 1.13 -9.72 4.38
N GLU A 72 2.24 -9.12 4.84
CA GLU A 72 3.03 -9.54 5.99
C GLU A 72 3.37 -11.04 5.99
N THR A 73 3.92 -11.51 7.12
CA THR A 73 4.15 -12.92 7.41
C THR A 73 3.22 -13.36 8.55
N SER A 74 3.06 -14.67 8.72
CA SER A 74 2.33 -15.21 9.89
C SER A 74 3.05 -14.79 11.18
N PRO A 75 2.31 -14.41 12.25
CA PRO A 75 0.85 -14.50 12.42
C PRO A 75 0.02 -13.28 11.93
N GLU A 76 0.65 -12.17 11.56
CA GLU A 76 -0.05 -10.94 11.17
C GLU A 76 -0.88 -11.12 9.90
N SER A 77 -0.37 -11.90 8.93
CA SER A 77 -1.06 -12.19 7.67
C SER A 77 -2.44 -12.84 7.90
N GLU A 78 -2.55 -13.79 8.83
CA GLU A 78 -3.80 -14.49 9.16
C GLU A 78 -4.85 -13.51 9.73
N GLN A 79 -4.44 -12.62 10.63
CA GLN A 79 -5.33 -11.61 11.21
C GLN A 79 -5.85 -10.62 10.14
N ARG A 80 -5.03 -10.35 9.12
CA ARG A 80 -5.39 -9.49 7.99
C ARG A 80 -6.32 -10.19 7.01
N GLU A 81 -6.12 -11.47 6.72
CA GLU A 81 -7.04 -12.27 5.90
C GLU A 81 -8.46 -12.30 6.50
N GLU A 82 -8.59 -12.55 7.80
CA GLU A 82 -9.88 -12.49 8.50
C GLU A 82 -10.55 -11.12 8.34
N MET A 83 -9.77 -10.05 8.50
CA MET A 83 -10.26 -8.69 8.42
C MET A 83 -10.69 -8.33 6.99
N VAL A 84 -9.91 -8.74 5.99
CA VAL A 84 -10.26 -8.59 4.56
C VAL A 84 -11.56 -9.32 4.25
N ALA A 85 -11.73 -10.55 4.75
CA ALA A 85 -12.96 -11.31 4.58
C ALA A 85 -14.17 -10.57 5.20
N GLN A 86 -14.03 -10.00 6.40
CA GLN A 86 -15.09 -9.21 7.04
C GLN A 86 -15.44 -7.94 6.26
N ILE A 87 -14.43 -7.20 5.77
CA ILE A 87 -14.68 -5.98 4.98
C ILE A 87 -15.41 -6.32 3.67
N ASN A 88 -15.02 -7.41 3.02
CA ASN A 88 -15.61 -7.85 1.75
C ASN A 88 -17.07 -8.32 1.85
N GLN A 89 -17.60 -8.53 3.05
CA GLN A 89 -19.02 -8.80 3.28
C GLN A 89 -19.87 -7.53 3.32
N ARG A 90 -19.25 -6.34 3.39
CA ARG A 90 -19.95 -5.05 3.48
C ARG A 90 -20.29 -4.52 2.08
N ILE A 91 -21.47 -3.91 1.96
CA ILE A 91 -21.93 -3.27 0.73
C ILE A 91 -20.96 -2.14 0.34
N ARG A 92 -20.57 -2.10 -0.94
CA ARG A 92 -19.67 -1.08 -1.53
C ARG A 92 -18.30 -0.99 -0.86
N CYS A 93 -17.88 -2.05 -0.18
CA CYS A 93 -16.53 -2.16 0.38
C CYS A 93 -15.77 -3.28 -0.34
N ARG A 94 -14.49 -3.05 -0.60
CA ARG A 94 -13.57 -4.07 -1.11
C ARG A 94 -12.25 -3.95 -0.37
N ALA A 95 -11.67 -5.08 0.02
CA ALA A 95 -10.36 -5.15 0.63
C ALA A 95 -9.50 -6.21 -0.08
N VAL A 96 -8.21 -5.91 -0.21
CA VAL A 96 -7.21 -6.79 -0.81
C VAL A 96 -5.92 -6.77 0.02
N LEU A 97 -5.18 -7.88 -0.02
CA LEU A 97 -3.81 -7.97 0.48
C LEU A 97 -2.83 -7.89 -0.69
N THR A 98 -1.67 -7.30 -0.46
CA THR A 98 -0.54 -7.44 -1.39
C THR A 98 -0.07 -8.89 -1.42
N GLN A 99 0.47 -9.32 -2.57
CA GLN A 99 1.02 -10.67 -2.71
C GLN A 99 2.41 -10.78 -2.05
N LYS A 100 3.18 -9.70 -2.11
CA LYS A 100 4.45 -9.57 -1.40
C LYS A 100 4.21 -9.06 0.02
N ARG A 101 5.22 -9.15 0.89
CA ARG A 101 5.12 -8.77 2.30
C ARG A 101 4.60 -7.36 2.50
N SER A 102 5.20 -6.35 1.86
CA SER A 102 4.71 -4.97 1.90
C SER A 102 4.85 -4.28 0.55
N LEU A 103 4.33 -3.05 0.43
CA LEU A 103 4.51 -2.23 -0.77
C LEU A 103 5.99 -1.99 -1.12
N GLU A 104 6.89 -1.93 -0.14
CA GLU A 104 8.33 -1.79 -0.40
C GLU A 104 8.91 -2.97 -1.18
N ASN A 105 8.36 -4.18 -1.05
CA ASN A 105 8.80 -5.35 -1.84
C ASN A 105 8.48 -5.23 -3.34
N TYR A 106 7.67 -4.25 -3.76
CA TYR A 106 7.42 -3.96 -5.16
C TYR A 106 8.42 -2.95 -5.76
N LEU A 107 9.31 -2.36 -4.94
CA LEU A 107 10.39 -1.54 -5.45
C LEU A 107 11.46 -2.42 -6.10
N HIS A 108 11.85 -2.06 -7.32
CA HIS A 108 12.92 -2.76 -8.00
C HIS A 108 14.27 -2.47 -7.30
N PRO A 109 15.13 -3.48 -7.02
CA PRO A 109 16.41 -3.26 -6.34
C PRO A 109 17.30 -2.18 -6.98
N ARG A 110 17.32 -2.09 -8.32
CA ARG A 110 18.02 -1.02 -9.05
C ARG A 110 17.51 0.40 -8.74
N ALA A 111 16.22 0.56 -8.46
CA ALA A 111 15.67 1.86 -8.07
C ALA A 111 16.20 2.29 -6.70
N ILE A 112 16.32 1.34 -5.76
CA ILE A 112 16.92 1.58 -4.45
C ILE A 112 18.41 1.89 -4.59
N GLN A 113 19.13 1.11 -5.39
CA GLN A 113 20.56 1.34 -5.66
C GLN A 113 20.84 2.72 -6.24
N ALA A 114 20.02 3.17 -7.19
CA ALA A 114 20.18 4.48 -7.82
C ALA A 114 20.08 5.65 -6.82
N PHE A 115 19.34 5.48 -5.71
CA PHE A 115 19.16 6.51 -4.69
C PHE A 115 20.12 6.36 -3.50
N ALA A 116 20.30 5.13 -3.01
CA ALA A 116 21.02 4.87 -1.77
C ALA A 116 22.46 4.38 -1.97
N ASN A 117 22.89 4.15 -3.22
CA ASN A 117 24.21 3.59 -3.57
C ASN A 117 24.54 2.27 -2.83
N ILE A 118 23.50 1.49 -2.51
CA ILE A 118 23.59 0.15 -1.94
C ILE A 118 23.04 -0.86 -2.94
N SER A 119 23.50 -2.11 -2.88
CA SER A 119 22.89 -3.21 -3.62
C SER A 119 22.11 -4.09 -2.64
N PRO A 120 20.80 -3.85 -2.44
CA PRO A 120 20.01 -4.67 -1.55
C PRO A 120 19.69 -6.01 -2.23
N ASP A 121 19.62 -7.06 -1.44
CA ASP A 121 19.18 -8.40 -1.86
C ASP A 121 18.07 -8.83 -0.92
N PHE A 122 16.85 -8.91 -1.44
CA PHE A 122 15.65 -9.26 -0.69
C PHE A 122 14.68 -10.03 -1.56
N GLY A 123 14.02 -11.01 -0.96
CA GLY A 123 12.90 -11.74 -1.55
C GLY A 123 11.56 -11.05 -1.33
N ASP A 124 10.50 -11.69 -1.85
CA ASP A 124 9.14 -11.16 -1.80
C ASP A 124 8.54 -11.07 -0.39
N HIS A 125 9.13 -11.76 0.60
CA HIS A 125 8.65 -11.79 1.98
C HIS A 125 9.65 -11.23 3.01
N ASP A 126 10.77 -10.70 2.55
CA ASP A 126 11.74 -10.06 3.44
C ASP A 126 11.29 -8.64 3.83
N CYS A 127 11.75 -8.15 4.98
CA CYS A 127 11.50 -6.78 5.40
C CYS A 127 12.44 -5.83 4.65
N VAL A 128 12.02 -5.36 3.46
CA VAL A 128 12.84 -4.47 2.61
C VAL A 128 13.23 -3.19 3.35
N ALA A 129 12.32 -2.64 4.15
CA ALA A 129 12.59 -1.43 4.93
C ALA A 129 13.77 -1.63 5.90
N SER A 130 13.78 -2.73 6.67
CA SER A 130 14.87 -3.05 7.59
C SER A 130 16.16 -3.38 6.85
N GLU A 131 16.09 -4.16 5.77
CA GLU A 131 17.25 -4.56 4.96
C GLU A 131 17.96 -3.33 4.37
N VAL A 132 17.19 -2.42 3.76
CA VAL A 132 17.71 -1.18 3.17
C VAL A 132 18.26 -0.27 4.27
N ALA A 133 17.55 -0.11 5.39
CA ALA A 133 18.01 0.73 6.50
C ALA A 133 19.35 0.23 7.08
N GLN A 134 19.49 -1.07 7.29
CA GLN A 134 20.72 -1.68 7.80
C GLN A 134 21.89 -1.46 6.85
N ARG A 135 21.71 -1.73 5.55
CA ARG A 135 22.77 -1.52 4.55
C ARG A 135 23.18 -0.06 4.42
N VAL A 136 22.22 0.87 4.44
CA VAL A 136 22.53 2.30 4.43
C VAL A 136 23.33 2.68 5.68
N PHE A 137 22.97 2.17 6.85
CA PHE A 137 23.71 2.44 8.09
C PHE A 137 25.15 1.92 8.02
N ASP A 138 25.35 0.68 7.56
CA ASP A 138 26.69 0.08 7.48
C ASP A 138 27.56 0.69 6.38
N SER A 139 26.97 1.20 5.29
CA SER A 139 27.71 1.93 4.23
C SER A 139 28.29 3.27 4.65
N ARG A 140 27.87 3.80 5.81
CA ARG A 140 28.33 5.09 6.37
C ARG A 140 29.45 4.93 7.40
N LYS A 141 29.86 3.70 7.71
CA LYS A 141 31.03 3.41 8.54
C LYS A 141 32.27 3.30 7.67
#